data_AF-A0A7R9MV46-F1
#
_entry.id   AF-A0A7R9MV46-F1
#
_cell.length_a   1.000
_cell.length_b   1.000
_cell.length_c   1.000
_cell.angle_alpha   90.00
_cell.angle_beta   90.00
_cell.angle_gamma   90.00
#
_symmetry.space_group_name_H-M   'P 1'
#
loop_
_entity.id
_entity.type
_entity.pdbx_description
1 polymer ?
#
loop_
_entity_poly.entity_id
_entity_poly.type
_entity_poly.pdbx_seq_one_letter_code
_entity_poly.pdbx_strand_id
1 'polypeptide(L)'
;LSDPQERVQSIYAHIGKLPRANYDLLERLVFHLARVAQQESANRMTANSLAIVFAPCILRTDKVMQMQDKLSDIGKQTVYVFI
;
A
#
# COMPACT_ATOMS: atom_id res chain seq x y z
N LEU A 1 -12.25 0.04 13.46
CA LEU A 1 -13.12 0.71 12.47
C LEU A 1 -13.87 -0.38 11.72
N SER A 2 -15.07 -0.70 12.20
CA SER A 2 -15.89 -1.79 11.66
C SER A 2 -16.79 -1.32 10.51
N ASP A 3 -17.11 -0.03 10.46
CA ASP A 3 -17.89 0.60 9.40
C ASP A 3 -16.98 1.03 8.23
N PRO A 4 -17.26 0.58 6.99
CA PRO A 4 -16.60 1.09 5.79
C PRO A 4 -16.61 2.61 5.65
N GLN A 5 -17.69 3.31 6.03
CA GLN A 5 -17.78 4.76 5.92
C GLN A 5 -16.83 5.46 6.90
N GLU A 6 -16.79 5.02 8.15
CA GLU A 6 -15.82 5.53 9.13
C GLU A 6 -14.37 5.31 8.68
N ARG A 7 -14.06 4.16 8.05
CA ARG A 7 -12.73 3.89 7.50
C ARG A 7 -12.35 4.90 6.42
N VAL A 8 -13.28 5.18 5.51
CA VAL A 8 -13.07 6.15 4.43
C VAL A 8 -12.85 7.55 5.00
N GLN A 9 -13.70 7.99 5.94
CA GLN A 9 -13.54 9.29 6.60
C GLN A 9 -12.21 9.42 7.34
N SER A 10 -11.80 8.37 8.06
CA SER A 10 -10.51 8.33 8.72
C SER A 10 -9.35 8.47 7.73
N ILE A 11 -9.40 7.78 6.58
CA ILE A 11 -8.38 7.90 5.53
C ILE A 11 -8.28 9.34 5.01
N TYR A 12 -9.42 9.97 4.68
CA TYR A 12 -9.44 11.36 4.23
C TYR A 12 -8.88 12.33 5.27
N ALA A 13 -9.19 12.12 6.56
CA ALA A 13 -8.65 12.92 7.64
C ALA A 13 -7.12 12.81 7.78
N HIS A 14 -6.53 11.66 7.45
CA HIS A 14 -5.06 11.50 7.44
C HIS A 14 -4.43 12.11 6.20
N ILE A 15 -5.05 11.91 5.03
CA ILE A 15 -4.58 12.51 3.78
C ILE A 15 -4.57 14.05 3.89
N GLY A 16 -5.60 14.65 4.50
CA GLY A 16 -5.69 16.10 4.72
C GLY A 16 -4.60 16.69 5.63
N LYS A 17 -3.84 15.85 6.35
CA LYS A 17 -2.71 16.27 7.20
C LYS A 17 -1.36 16.21 6.48
N LEU A 18 -1.31 15.73 5.24
CA LEU A 18 -0.08 15.65 4.47
C LEU A 18 0.45 17.06 4.13
N PRO A 19 1.78 17.24 4.03
CA PRO A 19 2.35 18.45 3.46
C PRO A 19 1.76 18.73 2.07
N ARG A 20 1.57 20.01 1.72
CA ARG A 20 0.83 20.41 0.52
C ARG A 20 1.32 19.71 -0.76
N ALA A 21 2.64 19.65 -0.96
CA ALA A 21 3.23 18.99 -2.12
C ALA A 21 2.89 17.49 -2.20
N ASN A 22 2.85 16.80 -1.06
CA ASN A 22 2.52 15.37 -0.99
C ASN A 22 1.02 15.14 -1.22
N TYR A 23 0.17 16.02 -0.69
CA TYR A 23 -1.27 15.99 -0.94
C TYR A 23 -1.57 16.17 -2.44
N ASP A 24 -1.03 17.23 -3.05
CA ASP A 24 -1.27 17.55 -4.47
C ASP A 24 -0.77 16.41 -5.38
N LEU A 25 0.37 15.79 -5.05
CA LEU A 25 0.87 14.61 -5.76
C LEU A 25 -0.06 13.40 -5.61
N LEU A 26 -0.46 13.09 -4.37
CA LEU A 26 -1.31 11.93 -4.07
C LEU A 26 -2.67 12.06 -4.76
N GLU A 27 -3.26 13.25 -4.74
CA GLU A 27 -4.52 13.54 -5.44
C GLU A 27 -4.41 13.25 -6.94
N ARG A 28 -3.40 13.81 -7.61
CA ARG A 28 -3.19 13.56 -9.05
C ARG A 28 -2.90 12.11 -9.36
N LEU A 29 -2.14 11.43 -8.50
CA LEU A 29 -1.82 10.02 -8.68
C LEU A 29 -3.07 9.15 -8.56
N VAL A 30 -3.87 9.32 -7.50
CA VAL A 30 -5.13 8.56 -7.31
C VAL A 30 -6.11 8.84 -8.43
N PHE A 31 -6.21 10.10 -8.89
CA PHE A 31 -7.03 10.45 -10.05
C PHE A 31 -6.58 9.73 -11.32
N HIS A 32 -5.28 9.67 -11.58
CA HIS A 32 -4.74 8.93 -12.72
C HIS A 32 -5.03 7.43 -12.62
N LEU A 33 -4.78 6.81 -11.46
CA LEU A 33 -5.04 5.39 -11.24
C LEU A 33 -6.53 5.04 -11.40
N ALA A 34 -7.44 5.92 -11.00
CA ALA A 34 -8.87 5.75 -11.23
C ALA A 34 -9.22 5.70 -12.73
N ARG A 35 -8.59 6.56 -13.54
CA ARG A 35 -8.76 6.53 -15.01
C ARG A 35 -8.18 5.27 -15.64
N VAL A 36 -7.05 4.78 -15.11
CA VAL A 36 -6.48 3.49 -15.55
C VAL A 36 -7.44 2.34 -15.23
N ALA A 37 -8.01 2.30 -14.03
CA ALA A 37 -8.98 1.29 -13.64
C ALA A 37 -10.27 1.33 -14.48
N GLN A 38 -10.72 2.51 -14.91
CA GLN A 38 -11.88 2.62 -15.82
C GLN A 38 -11.62 1.99 -17.21
N GLN A 39 -10.36 1.80 -17.59
CA GLN A 39 -9.95 1.16 -18.85
C GLN A 39 -9.59 -0.33 -18.66
N GLU A 40 -10.09 -0.96 -17.60
CA GLU A 40 -9.82 -2.37 -17.25
C GLU A 40 -10.06 -3.33 -18.41
N SER A 41 -11.08 -3.12 -19.25
CA SER A 41 -11.34 -3.98 -20.40
C SER A 41 -10.19 -4.04 -21.41
N ALA A 42 -9.41 -2.95 -21.54
CA ALA A 42 -8.29 -2.83 -22.45
C ALA A 42 -6.94 -3.16 -21.79
N ASN A 43 -6.73 -2.73 -20.54
CA ASN A 43 -5.44 -2.86 -19.85
C ASN A 43 -5.38 -3.97 -18.79
N ARG A 44 -6.53 -4.59 -18.47
CA ARG A 44 -6.71 -5.67 -17.47
C ARG A 44 -6.38 -5.27 -16.02
N MET A 45 -6.23 -3.98 -15.75
CA MET A 45 -5.86 -3.46 -14.43
C MET A 45 -7.11 -3.02 -13.67
N THR A 46 -7.56 -3.84 -12.71
CA THR A 46 -8.60 -3.47 -11.73
C THR A 46 -8.04 -2.48 -10.69
N ALA A 47 -8.93 -1.76 -9.99
CA ALA A 47 -8.54 -0.93 -8.85
C ALA A 47 -7.74 -1.72 -7.78
N ASN A 48 -8.09 -2.99 -7.55
CA ASN A 48 -7.38 -3.86 -6.61
C ASN A 48 -5.95 -4.20 -7.10
N SER A 49 -5.79 -4.54 -8.38
CA SER A 49 -4.46 -4.82 -8.95
C SER A 49 -3.54 -3.60 -8.90
N LEU A 50 -4.07 -2.40 -9.18
CA LEU A 50 -3.34 -1.15 -9.06
C LEU A 50 -2.97 -0.87 -7.59
N ALA A 51 -3.88 -1.11 -6.65
CA ALA A 51 -3.58 -0.97 -5.22
C ALA A 51 -2.44 -1.89 -4.76
N ILE A 52 -2.42 -3.16 -5.22
CA ILE A 52 -1.33 -4.10 -4.89
C ILE A 52 0.03 -3.59 -5.36
N VAL A 53 0.11 -3.01 -6.57
CA VAL A 53 1.37 -2.53 -7.16
C VAL A 53 1.81 -1.21 -6.53
N PHE A 54 0.88 -0.27 -6.32
CA PHE A 54 1.21 1.10 -5.92
C PHE A 54 1.19 1.33 -4.41
N ALA A 55 0.40 0.59 -3.62
CA ALA A 55 0.36 0.77 -2.17
C ALA A 55 1.73 0.62 -1.49
N PRO A 56 2.61 -0.33 -1.86
CA PRO A 56 3.95 -0.43 -1.29
C PRO A 56 4.83 0.80 -1.55
N CYS A 57 4.65 1.44 -2.70
CA CYS A 57 5.43 2.62 -3.10
C CYS A 57 4.90 3.91 -2.45
N ILE A 58 3.58 4.01 -2.27
CA ILE A 58 2.91 5.20 -1.73
C ILE A 58 2.88 5.19 -0.20
N LEU A 59 2.49 4.06 0.39
CA LEU A 59 2.26 3.90 1.83
C LEU A 59 3.47 3.26 2.50
N ARG A 60 4.69 3.60 2.07
CA ARG A 60 5.91 3.06 2.67
C ARG A 60 5.78 3.15 4.19
N THR A 61 5.54 2.00 4.80
CA THR A 61 5.70 1.81 6.22
C THR A 61 7.13 1.33 6.36
N ASP A 62 7.81 1.70 7.46
CA ASP A 62 9.13 1.16 7.79
C ASP A 62 9.13 -0.38 7.98
N LYS A 63 8.04 -1.08 7.64
CA LYS A 63 7.97 -2.55 7.59
C LYS A 63 8.85 -3.20 6.52
N VAL A 64 9.35 -2.47 5.53
CA VAL A 64 10.45 -3.01 4.69
C VAL A 64 11.67 -3.32 5.57
N MET A 65 11.88 -2.54 6.65
CA MET A 65 12.86 -2.80 7.70
C MET A 65 12.43 -4.01 8.56
N GLN A 66 11.15 -4.15 8.92
CA GLN A 66 10.66 -5.34 9.65
C GLN A 66 10.71 -6.65 8.86
N MET A 67 10.61 -6.65 7.52
CA MET A 67 10.80 -7.88 6.73
C MET A 67 12.26 -8.33 6.72
N GLN A 68 13.22 -7.40 6.74
CA GLN A 68 14.63 -7.73 6.94
C GLN A 68 14.87 -8.30 8.35
N ASP A 69 14.20 -7.75 9.37
CA ASP A 69 14.26 -8.29 10.74
C ASP A 69 13.62 -9.69 10.84
N LYS A 70 12.50 -9.95 10.16
CA LYS A 70 11.87 -11.29 10.15
C LYS A 70 12.65 -12.35 9.38
N LEU A 71 13.40 -11.96 8.36
CA LEU A 71 14.32 -12.86 7.64
C LEU A 71 15.57 -13.19 8.49
N SER A 72 15.95 -12.32 9.43
CA SER A 72 17.06 -12.56 10.36
C SER A 72 16.73 -13.61 11.44
N ASP A 73 15.44 -13.85 11.72
CA ASP A 73 14.98 -14.84 12.71
C ASP A 73 14.85 -16.27 12.13
N ILE A 74 14.67 -16.37 10.80
CA ILE A 74 14.68 -17.68 10.10
C ILE A 74 16.06 -18.35 10.17
N GLY A 75 17.13 -17.57 10.26
CA GLY A 75 18.50 -18.08 10.44
C GLY A 75 18.74 -18.83 11.76
N LYS A 76 17.78 -18.80 12.71
CA LYS A 76 17.91 -19.48 14.01
C LYS A 76 17.02 -20.72 14.18
N GLN A 77 16.14 -21.03 13.22
CA GLN A 77 15.27 -22.23 13.30
C GLN A 77 15.69 -23.40 12.40
N THR A 78 16.76 -23.29 11.60
CA THR A 78 17.18 -24.37 10.69
C THR A 78 18.13 -25.41 11.34
N VAL A 79 18.44 -25.33 12.63
CA VAL A 79 19.42 -26.24 13.29
C VAL A 79 18.78 -27.54 13.84
N TYR A 80 17.54 -27.88 13.49
CA TYR A 80 16.93 -29.17 13.86
C TYR A 80 16.46 -30.03 12.67
N VAL A 81 16.93 -29.72 11.46
CA VAL A 81 16.80 -30.63 10.32
C VAL A 81 18.18 -30.71 9.71
N PHE A 82 18.78 -31.91 9.72
CA PHE A 82 20.19 -32.24 9.45
C PHE A 82 21.12 -32.21 10.67
N ILE A 83 20.87 -33.08 11.66
CA ILE A 83 21.70 -34.27 11.97
C ILE A 83 20.76 -35.35 12.54
#